data_AF-A0A067MDB6-F1
#
_entry.id   AF-A0A067MDB6-F1
#
_cell.length_a   1.000
_cell.length_b   1.000
_cell.length_c   1.000
_cell.angle_alpha   90.00
_cell.angle_beta   90.00
_cell.angle_gamma   90.00
#
_symmetry.space_group_name_H-M   'P 1'
#
loop_
_entity.id
_entity.type
_entity.pdbx_description
1 polymer ?
#
loop_
_entity_poly.entity_id
_entity_poly.type
_entity_poly.pdbx_seq_one_letter_code
_entity_poly.pdbx_strand_id
1 'polypeptide(L)'
;MAMSSSNTIGLLQLYLQNLPKDLPLGSVRIYPFNPFAYDTERYEKTEDLCGAVVLVFNGVLDWRGEKGSEWQIKNRGPAVEAIADALTMYTSHPDCAQNSRISPWRQAAEAAYRQYETAPPTLVPPSSPPGLNQFKISQSGATEKHTTRTKSKVPTGGPQPISSNFFPEESFSASKAKGKSCPKTWAWPRNRHRILTHAAKCARLDAELRGEAEGFLAKGSTSVKNNQLMEEEERAAKRAKTADNGTSAVGTAKSIVAAFTATVCGEIGRNRTKIILDHLILRLFCAAGLPPRLVDRDEWKTAWKAANGNYDTMSATILADNQIP
;
A
#
# COMPACT_ATOMS: atom_id res chain seq x y z
N MET A 1 36.97 21.70 10.80
CA MET A 1 36.47 21.44 9.44
C MET A 1 35.00 21.03 9.56
N ALA A 2 34.08 21.80 8.98
CA ALA A 2 32.68 21.37 8.91
C ALA A 2 32.57 20.24 7.89
N MET A 3 32.05 19.06 8.28
CA MET A 3 31.72 18.02 7.32
C MET A 3 30.60 18.53 6.40
N SER A 4 30.67 18.25 5.10
CA SER A 4 29.56 18.55 4.19
C SER A 4 28.29 17.84 4.65
N SER A 5 27.13 18.46 4.45
CA SER A 5 25.84 17.88 4.84
C SER A 5 25.62 16.49 4.23
N SER A 6 26.05 16.29 2.98
CA SER A 6 25.99 15.00 2.29
C SER A 6 26.73 13.88 3.02
N ASN A 7 27.89 14.18 3.62
CA ASN A 7 28.63 13.18 4.41
C ASN A 7 27.91 12.85 5.73
N THR A 8 27.19 13.81 6.31
CA THR A 8 26.46 13.62 7.57
C THR A 8 25.29 12.65 7.40
N ILE A 9 24.60 12.71 6.26
CA ILE A 9 23.47 11.83 5.95
C ILE A 9 23.94 10.41 5.66
N GLY A 10 24.97 10.25 4.83
CA GLY A 10 25.55 8.93 4.56
C GLY A 10 26.04 8.26 5.84
N LEU A 11 26.63 9.02 6.75
CA LEU A 11 27.04 8.52 8.07
C LEU A 11 25.83 8.13 8.94
N LEU A 12 24.78 8.95 8.97
CA LEU A 12 23.56 8.62 9.72
C LEU A 12 22.88 7.35 9.18
N GLN A 13 22.80 7.19 7.86
CA GLN A 13 22.27 5.98 7.24
C GLN A 13 23.11 4.76 7.62
N LEU A 14 24.43 4.88 7.56
CA LEU A 14 25.36 3.83 7.99
C LEU A 14 25.14 3.46 9.47
N TYR A 15 24.94 4.45 10.33
CA TYR A 15 24.68 4.25 11.76
C TYR A 15 23.36 3.53 12.02
N LEU A 16 22.27 3.95 11.36
CA LEU A 16 20.94 3.35 11.55
C LEU A 16 20.85 1.92 10.99
N GLN A 17 21.55 1.63 9.88
CA GLN A 17 21.60 0.29 9.28
C GLN A 17 22.47 -0.70 10.06
N ASN A 18 23.44 -0.21 10.85
CA ASN A 18 24.41 -1.07 11.56
C ASN A 18 24.31 -0.97 13.09
N LEU A 19 23.14 -0.58 13.62
CA LEU A 19 22.92 -0.44 15.06
C LEU A 19 23.37 -1.69 15.85
N PRO A 20 23.88 -1.52 17.10
CA PRO A 20 24.35 -2.61 17.94
C PRO A 20 23.38 -3.79 18.00
N LYS A 21 23.88 -5.03 17.87
CA LYS A 21 23.03 -6.23 17.79
C LYS A 21 22.23 -6.51 19.06
N ASP A 22 22.70 -5.97 20.19
CA ASP A 22 22.08 -6.07 21.51
C ASP A 22 20.84 -5.17 21.66
N LEU A 23 20.63 -4.20 20.77
CA LEU A 23 19.36 -3.49 20.70
C LEU A 23 18.24 -4.46 20.31
N PRO A 24 17.08 -4.42 20.99
CA PRO A 24 15.97 -5.29 20.68
C PRO A 24 15.44 -5.00 19.28
N LEU A 25 15.01 -6.04 18.57
CA LEU A 25 14.34 -5.90 17.28
C LEU A 25 12.99 -5.19 17.48
N GLY A 26 12.82 -4.05 16.82
CA GLY A 26 11.56 -3.32 16.79
C GLY A 26 10.53 -4.01 15.91
N SER A 27 9.27 -3.95 16.32
CA SER A 27 8.16 -4.34 15.45
C SER A 27 7.93 -3.25 14.40
N VAL A 28 7.54 -3.65 13.18
CA VAL A 28 7.13 -2.74 12.09
C VAL A 28 6.00 -1.80 12.53
N ARG A 29 5.22 -2.19 13.54
CA ARG A 29 4.14 -1.36 14.11
C ARG A 29 4.64 -0.15 14.90
N ILE A 30 5.90 -0.14 15.34
CA ILE A 30 6.47 0.94 16.16
C ILE A 30 6.80 2.16 15.31
N TYR A 31 7.26 1.95 14.07
CA TYR A 31 7.61 3.04 13.17
C TYR A 31 6.94 2.86 11.78
N PRO A 32 5.87 3.60 11.47
CA PRO A 32 5.12 3.48 10.22
C PRO A 32 5.79 4.21 9.04
N PHE A 33 7.11 4.04 8.85
CA PHE A 33 7.85 4.69 7.75
C PHE A 33 7.89 3.88 6.45
N ASN A 34 7.19 2.76 6.34
CA ASN A 34 7.20 1.94 5.12
C ASN A 34 5.79 1.70 4.56
N PRO A 35 5.40 2.34 3.44
CA PRO A 35 6.13 3.39 2.70
C PRO A 35 6.02 4.76 3.38
N PHE A 36 7.10 5.55 3.37
CA PHE A 36 7.08 6.92 3.88
C PHE A 36 6.42 7.84 2.86
N ALA A 37 5.33 8.50 3.27
CA ALA A 37 4.74 9.61 2.55
C ALA A 37 4.74 10.83 3.48
N TYR A 38 5.23 11.96 2.98
CA TYR A 38 5.10 13.21 3.73
C TYR A 38 3.63 13.64 3.74
N ASP A 39 3.19 14.20 4.85
CA ASP A 39 1.83 14.70 5.03
C ASP A 39 1.68 16.03 4.28
N THR A 40 0.86 16.04 3.23
CA THR A 40 0.62 17.23 2.40
C THR A 40 0.03 18.39 3.19
N GLU A 41 -0.75 18.12 4.24
CA GLU A 41 -1.34 19.16 5.08
C GLU A 41 -0.28 19.85 5.95
N ARG A 42 0.72 19.07 6.42
CA ARG A 42 1.86 19.63 7.15
C ARG A 42 2.77 20.43 6.22
N TYR A 43 2.90 20.00 4.97
CA TYR A 43 3.59 20.76 3.94
C TYR A 43 2.93 22.12 3.72
N GLU A 44 1.61 22.15 3.50
CA GLU A 44 0.85 23.41 3.37
C GLU A 44 1.01 24.32 4.58
N LYS A 45 1.01 23.75 5.79
CA LYS A 45 1.14 24.54 7.04
C LYS A 45 2.54 25.12 7.26
N THR A 46 3.58 24.38 6.87
CA THR A 46 4.97 24.79 7.08
C THR A 46 5.55 25.57 5.91
N GLU A 47 4.90 25.50 4.75
CA GLU A 47 5.39 26.00 3.45
C GLU A 47 6.79 25.49 3.11
N ASP A 48 7.20 24.39 3.74
CA ASP A 48 8.56 23.87 3.70
C ASP A 48 8.54 22.35 3.84
N LEU A 49 9.04 21.65 2.81
CA LEU A 49 9.16 20.19 2.81
C LEU A 49 9.96 19.73 4.02
N CYS A 50 10.95 20.52 4.42
CA CYS A 50 11.79 20.24 5.54
C CYS A 50 11.08 20.34 6.89
N GLY A 51 10.27 21.37 7.07
CA GLY A 51 9.35 21.49 8.19
C GLY A 51 8.38 20.31 8.28
N ALA A 52 7.73 19.96 7.18
CA ALA A 52 6.74 18.89 7.14
C ALA A 52 7.32 17.53 7.55
N VAL A 53 8.47 17.16 7.01
CA VAL A 53 9.14 15.89 7.31
C VAL A 53 9.58 15.84 8.77
N VAL A 54 10.19 16.91 9.28
CA VAL A 54 10.57 17.00 10.70
C VAL A 54 9.35 16.87 11.61
N LEU A 55 8.19 17.43 11.25
CA LEU A 55 6.96 17.27 12.03
C LEU A 55 6.49 15.81 12.05
N VAL A 56 6.52 15.11 10.91
CA VAL A 56 6.13 13.68 10.84
C VAL A 56 7.03 12.87 11.76
N PHE A 57 8.34 13.06 11.62
CA PHE A 57 9.32 12.40 12.47
C PHE A 57 9.13 12.72 13.95
N ASN A 58 8.84 13.98 14.30
CA ASN A 58 8.58 14.36 15.69
C ASN A 58 7.35 13.67 16.27
N GLY A 59 6.29 13.51 15.45
CA GLY A 59 5.08 12.81 15.87
C GLY A 59 5.29 11.30 16.04
N VAL A 60 6.04 10.67 15.12
CA VAL A 60 6.25 9.22 15.14
C VAL A 60 7.23 8.80 16.23
N LEU A 61 8.29 9.57 16.43
CA LEU A 61 9.33 9.24 17.41
C LEU A 61 9.04 9.78 18.81
N ASP A 62 7.89 10.44 18.98
CA ASP A 62 7.54 11.24 20.16
C ASP A 62 8.70 12.19 20.54
N TRP A 63 9.34 12.77 19.51
CA TRP A 63 10.35 13.81 19.67
C TRP A 63 9.61 15.10 20.05
N ARG A 64 9.24 15.20 21.32
CA ARG A 64 8.90 16.49 21.90
C ARG A 64 10.20 17.20 22.13
N GLY A 65 10.49 18.20 21.31
CA GLY A 65 11.60 19.13 21.53
C GLY A 65 11.42 19.99 22.79
N GLU A 66 10.76 19.47 23.84
CA GLU A 66 10.85 20.05 25.16
C GLU A 66 12.32 20.04 25.55
N LYS A 67 12.83 21.24 25.87
CA LYS A 67 14.24 21.52 26.10
C LYS A 67 14.81 20.52 27.13
N GLY A 68 15.46 19.46 26.66
CA GLY A 68 16.23 18.54 27.50
C GLY A 68 16.01 17.04 27.28
N SER A 69 14.95 16.59 26.61
CA SER A 69 14.83 15.15 26.31
C SER A 69 15.58 14.80 25.02
N GLU A 70 16.82 14.32 25.17
CA GLU A 70 17.58 13.72 24.08
C GLU A 70 16.86 12.45 23.62
N TRP A 71 16.52 12.38 22.34
CA TRP A 71 15.88 11.20 21.77
C TRP A 71 16.83 10.00 21.86
N GLN A 72 16.26 8.83 22.18
CA GLN A 72 17.01 7.59 22.31
C GLN A 72 16.46 6.54 21.35
N ILE A 73 17.37 5.91 20.61
CA ILE A 73 17.05 4.77 19.75
C ILE A 73 16.88 3.54 20.65
N LYS A 74 15.64 3.09 20.82
CA LYS A 74 15.31 1.97 21.71
C LYS A 74 15.33 0.61 21.02
N ASN A 75 15.23 0.60 19.69
CA ASN A 75 15.03 -0.62 18.90
C ASN A 75 15.86 -0.55 17.62
N ARG A 76 16.17 -1.71 17.03
CA ARG A 76 16.78 -1.84 15.69
C ARG A 76 15.90 -2.63 14.72
N GLY A 77 16.29 -2.67 13.44
CA GLY A 77 15.66 -3.50 12.41
C GLY A 77 14.94 -2.70 11.33
N PRO A 78 14.06 -3.35 10.54
CA PRO A 78 13.54 -2.78 9.28
C PRO A 78 12.81 -1.45 9.44
N ALA A 79 12.19 -1.24 10.60
CA ALA A 79 11.43 -0.03 10.89
C ALA A 79 12.35 1.20 11.12
N VAL A 80 13.58 0.97 11.62
CA VAL A 80 14.61 2.01 11.79
C VAL A 80 15.41 2.19 10.51
N GLU A 81 15.60 1.13 9.72
CA GLU A 81 16.15 1.24 8.36
C GLU A 81 15.26 2.11 7.47
N ALA A 82 13.94 1.98 7.57
CA ALA A 82 12.98 2.83 6.85
C ALA A 82 13.10 4.32 7.21
N ILE A 83 13.55 4.66 8.43
CA ILE A 83 13.88 6.05 8.81
C ILE A 83 15.06 6.54 7.99
N ALA A 84 16.10 5.70 7.84
CA ALA A 84 17.27 6.05 7.06
C ALA A 84 16.90 6.27 5.59
N ASP A 85 16.08 5.40 5.00
CA ASP A 85 15.62 5.53 3.62
C ASP A 85 14.78 6.81 3.41
N ALA A 86 13.88 7.10 4.35
CA ALA A 86 13.08 8.32 4.32
C ALA A 86 13.96 9.59 4.42
N LEU A 87 14.97 9.58 5.29
CA LEU A 87 15.93 10.68 5.41
C LEU A 87 16.78 10.85 4.15
N THR A 88 17.24 9.76 3.53
CA THR A 88 18.02 9.80 2.29
C THR A 88 17.21 10.38 1.13
N MET A 89 15.96 9.93 0.96
CA MET A 89 15.05 10.48 -0.04
C MET A 89 14.83 11.98 0.17
N TYR A 90 14.59 12.37 1.42
CA TYR A 90 14.27 13.75 1.77
C TYR A 90 15.48 14.69 1.64
N THR A 91 16.67 14.25 2.05
CA THR A 91 17.89 15.05 1.99
C THR A 91 18.52 15.16 0.61
N SER A 92 18.09 14.31 -0.31
CA SER A 92 18.38 14.48 -1.73
C SER A 92 17.66 15.70 -2.32
N HIS A 93 16.65 16.26 -1.62
CA HIS A 93 15.96 17.47 -2.05
C HIS A 93 16.83 18.73 -1.83
N PRO A 94 16.95 19.62 -2.84
CA PRO A 94 17.79 20.83 -2.76
C PRO A 94 17.50 21.70 -1.53
N ASP A 95 16.22 21.89 -1.22
CA ASP A 95 15.76 22.73 -0.11
C ASP A 95 16.18 22.19 1.27
N CYS A 96 16.49 20.89 1.35
CA CYS A 96 16.76 20.21 2.61
C CYS A 96 18.23 19.82 2.79
N ALA A 97 19.08 20.12 1.79
CA ALA A 97 20.51 19.83 1.85
C ALA A 97 21.26 20.57 2.97
N GLN A 98 20.74 21.71 3.44
CA GLN A 98 21.36 22.50 4.52
C GLN A 98 20.69 22.31 5.89
N ASN A 99 19.82 21.32 6.04
CA ASN A 99 18.98 21.22 7.23
C ASN A 99 19.79 20.77 8.46
N SER A 100 20.14 21.73 9.32
CA SER A 100 20.82 21.52 10.61
C SER A 100 20.03 20.63 11.58
N ARG A 101 18.73 20.42 11.32
CA ARG A 101 17.81 19.61 12.14
C ARG A 101 18.08 18.10 12.12
N ILE A 102 19.01 17.63 11.29
CA ILE A 102 19.43 16.21 11.26
C ILE A 102 20.48 15.92 12.34
N SER A 103 21.23 16.93 12.80
CA SER A 103 22.30 16.74 13.78
C SER A 103 21.88 15.98 15.06
N PRO A 104 20.70 16.25 15.66
CA PRO A 104 20.23 15.52 16.83
C PRO A 104 20.03 14.01 16.60
N TRP A 105 19.69 13.62 15.37
CA TRP A 105 19.47 12.22 14.99
C TRP A 105 20.77 11.44 14.97
N ARG A 106 21.80 12.08 14.42
CA ARG A 106 23.16 11.57 14.44
C ARG A 106 23.66 11.42 15.88
N GLN A 107 23.45 12.42 16.73
CA GLN A 107 23.84 12.37 18.13
C GLN A 107 23.16 11.20 18.86
N ALA A 108 21.85 11.02 18.67
CA ALA A 108 21.11 9.90 19.24
C ALA A 108 21.60 8.53 18.74
N ALA A 109 21.95 8.42 17.45
CA ALA A 109 22.53 7.20 16.91
C ALA A 109 23.91 6.92 17.52
N GLU A 110 24.79 7.91 17.61
CA GLU A 110 26.10 7.80 18.29
C GLU A 110 25.95 7.44 19.77
N ALA A 111 24.95 8.02 20.46
CA ALA A 111 24.64 7.70 21.85
C ALA A 111 24.22 6.23 22.02
N ALA A 112 23.46 5.67 21.06
CA ALA A 112 23.13 4.25 21.06
C ALA A 112 24.38 3.36 20.94
N TYR A 113 25.35 3.70 20.08
CA TYR A 113 26.62 2.95 20.03
C TYR A 113 27.40 3.01 21.34
N ARG A 114 27.48 4.19 21.98
CA ARG A 114 28.15 4.37 23.28
C ARG A 114 27.46 3.59 24.40
N GLN A 115 26.13 3.59 24.44
CA GLN A 115 25.35 2.89 25.46
C GLN A 115 25.58 1.38 25.45
N TYR A 116 25.85 0.79 24.28
CA TYR A 116 26.09 -0.65 24.11
C TYR A 116 27.58 -0.96 23.87
N GLU A 117 28.49 -0.06 24.25
CA GLU A 117 29.95 -0.23 24.15
C GLU A 117 30.44 -0.73 22.78
N THR A 118 29.72 -0.38 21.72
CA THR A 118 30.00 -0.83 20.35
C THR A 118 30.65 0.31 19.57
N ALA A 119 31.75 0.04 18.87
CA ALA A 119 32.39 1.05 18.03
C ALA A 119 31.45 1.46 16.86
N PRO A 120 31.18 2.75 16.64
CA PRO A 120 30.37 3.19 15.51
C PRO A 120 31.09 2.90 14.19
N PRO A 121 30.36 2.51 13.14
CA PRO A 121 30.98 2.22 11.84
C PRO A 121 31.52 3.50 11.22
N THR A 122 32.79 3.49 10.84
CA THR A 122 33.42 4.65 10.19
C THR A 122 33.15 4.61 8.69
N LEU A 123 32.79 5.75 8.09
CA LEU A 123 32.84 5.89 6.63
C LEU A 123 34.30 5.71 6.21
N VAL A 124 34.61 4.57 5.60
CA VAL A 124 35.90 4.42 4.92
C VAL A 124 35.85 5.40 3.75
N PRO A 125 36.72 6.44 3.72
CA PRO A 125 36.78 7.31 2.56
C PRO A 125 37.03 6.41 1.35
N PRO A 126 36.42 6.68 0.19
CA PRO A 126 36.68 5.90 -1.01
C PRO A 126 38.19 5.95 -1.25
N SER A 127 38.89 4.89 -0.85
CA SER A 127 40.30 4.74 -1.12
C SER A 127 40.42 4.82 -2.63
N SER A 128 41.27 5.71 -3.12
CA SER A 128 41.55 5.88 -4.55
C SER A 128 41.49 4.52 -5.25
N PRO A 129 40.72 4.40 -6.35
CA PRO A 129 40.38 3.11 -6.92
C PRO A 129 41.65 2.26 -7.03
N PRO A 130 41.69 1.06 -6.43
CA PRO A 130 42.82 0.16 -6.60
C PRO A 130 43.01 0.01 -8.11
N GLY A 131 44.22 0.35 -8.57
CA GLY A 131 44.55 0.40 -9.99
C GLY A 131 44.00 -0.84 -10.71
N LEU A 132 43.27 -0.60 -11.78
CA LEU A 132 42.76 -1.58 -12.74
C LEU A 132 43.86 -2.59 -13.10
N ASN A 133 43.98 -3.69 -12.35
CA ASN A 133 44.75 -4.85 -12.75
C ASN A 133 44.15 -6.11 -12.11
N GLN A 134 43.47 -6.86 -12.98
CA GLN A 134 43.25 -8.31 -12.93
C GLN A 134 42.21 -8.86 -11.94
N PHE A 135 40.95 -8.90 -12.38
CA PHE A 135 40.03 -9.97 -11.99
C PHE A 135 39.96 -11.02 -13.10
N LYS A 136 40.62 -12.16 -12.88
CA LYS A 136 40.41 -13.42 -13.62
C LYS A 136 39.15 -14.08 -13.05
N ILE A 137 38.03 -14.02 -13.77
CA ILE A 137 36.81 -14.75 -13.43
C ILE A 137 37.00 -16.21 -13.88
N SER A 138 37.22 -17.11 -12.92
CA SER A 138 37.09 -18.55 -13.14
C SER A 138 35.63 -18.95 -12.92
N GLN A 139 34.93 -19.28 -14.00
CA GLN A 139 33.61 -19.89 -13.95
C GLN A 139 33.78 -21.38 -13.68
N SER A 140 33.25 -21.88 -12.55
CA SER A 140 33.02 -23.31 -12.34
C SER A 140 31.51 -23.55 -12.38
N GLY A 141 31.09 -24.42 -13.30
CA GLY A 141 29.70 -24.78 -13.51
C GLY A 141 29.23 -25.79 -12.48
N ALA A 142 28.03 -25.56 -11.94
CA ALA A 142 27.27 -26.55 -11.20
C ALA A 142 25.95 -26.80 -11.95
N THR A 143 25.71 -28.06 -12.27
CA THR A 143 24.50 -28.58 -12.92
C THR A 143 23.44 -28.86 -11.86
N GLU A 144 22.30 -28.16 -11.90
CA GLU A 144 21.14 -28.45 -11.06
C GLU A 144 20.17 -29.40 -11.76
N LYS A 145 19.75 -30.43 -11.02
CA LYS A 145 18.84 -31.50 -11.46
C LYS A 145 17.38 -31.08 -11.21
N HIS A 146 16.57 -31.17 -12.26
CA HIS A 146 15.11 -31.07 -12.21
C HIS A 146 14.51 -32.20 -11.35
N THR A 147 13.72 -31.83 -10.34
CA THR A 147 12.87 -32.76 -9.58
C THR A 147 11.40 -32.54 -9.98
N THR A 148 10.74 -33.62 -10.38
CA THR A 148 9.32 -33.67 -10.76
C THR A 148 8.41 -33.65 -9.54
N ARG A 149 7.39 -32.78 -9.55
CA ARG A 149 6.44 -32.58 -8.44
C ARG A 149 5.11 -33.30 -8.70
N THR A 150 4.74 -34.13 -7.75
CA THR A 150 3.51 -34.94 -7.68
C THR A 150 2.28 -34.07 -7.35
N LYS A 151 1.17 -34.30 -8.06
CA LYS A 151 -0.13 -33.64 -7.83
C LYS A 151 -0.83 -34.22 -6.60
N SER A 152 -1.15 -33.38 -5.62
CA SER A 152 -2.07 -33.71 -4.52
C SER A 152 -3.40 -32.98 -4.67
N LYS A 153 -4.47 -33.71 -4.40
CA LYS A 153 -5.89 -33.37 -4.57
C LYS A 153 -6.40 -32.70 -3.29
N VAL A 154 -6.88 -31.45 -3.38
CA VAL A 154 -7.46 -30.70 -2.25
C VAL A 154 -8.99 -30.78 -2.31
N PRO A 155 -9.70 -31.02 -1.19
CA PRO A 155 -11.16 -31.07 -1.14
C PRO A 155 -11.77 -29.66 -1.03
N THR A 156 -12.82 -29.43 -1.82
CA THR A 156 -13.57 -28.18 -1.91
C THR A 156 -14.69 -28.15 -0.87
N GLY A 157 -14.52 -27.37 0.21
CA GLY A 157 -15.61 -26.98 1.11
C GLY A 157 -16.11 -25.59 0.74
N GLY A 158 -17.34 -25.48 0.24
CA GLY A 158 -17.96 -24.21 -0.17
C GLY A 158 -18.56 -23.42 1.01
N PRO A 159 -18.45 -22.08 1.05
CA PRO A 159 -19.18 -21.26 2.02
C PRO A 159 -20.64 -21.05 1.60
N GLN A 160 -21.51 -20.96 2.61
CA GLN A 160 -22.95 -20.72 2.48
C GLN A 160 -23.28 -19.31 1.93
N PRO A 161 -24.40 -19.14 1.21
CA PRO A 161 -24.75 -17.87 0.59
C PRO A 161 -25.21 -16.82 1.61
N ILE A 162 -24.71 -15.60 1.45
CA ILE A 162 -25.12 -14.39 2.16
C ILE A 162 -26.51 -13.97 1.63
N SER A 163 -27.43 -13.75 2.57
CA SER A 163 -28.81 -13.32 2.36
C SER A 163 -28.92 -12.03 1.54
N SER A 164 -29.51 -12.12 0.34
CA SER A 164 -29.79 -11.00 -0.56
C SER A 164 -31.21 -10.46 -0.37
N ASN A 165 -31.42 -9.61 0.64
CA ASN A 165 -32.65 -8.84 0.80
C ASN A 165 -32.36 -7.34 0.55
N PHE A 166 -32.18 -6.95 -0.71
CA PHE A 166 -32.09 -5.51 -1.03
C PHE A 166 -32.39 -5.20 -2.51
N PHE A 167 -33.48 -5.69 -3.09
CA PHE A 167 -34.11 -5.06 -4.27
C PHE A 167 -35.59 -5.50 -4.33
N PRO A 168 -36.54 -4.58 -4.60
CA PRO A 168 -37.92 -4.97 -4.87
C PRO A 168 -37.97 -5.78 -6.16
N GLU A 169 -38.49 -7.02 -6.08
CA GLU A 169 -38.62 -8.00 -7.17
C GLU A 169 -39.44 -7.48 -8.38
N GLU A 170 -40.14 -6.36 -8.23
CA GLU A 170 -41.15 -5.88 -9.20
C GLU A 170 -40.60 -5.07 -10.39
N SER A 171 -39.32 -4.69 -10.41
CA SER A 171 -38.81 -3.78 -11.47
C SER A 171 -38.19 -4.48 -12.68
N PHE A 172 -37.92 -5.79 -12.61
CA PHE A 172 -37.47 -6.60 -13.75
C PHE A 172 -38.38 -7.82 -14.04
N SER A 173 -39.56 -7.87 -13.42
CA SER A 173 -40.63 -8.78 -13.81
C SER A 173 -41.20 -8.33 -15.15
N ALA A 174 -40.58 -8.80 -16.23
CA ALA A 174 -41.14 -8.80 -17.58
C ALA A 174 -41.85 -7.49 -17.93
N SER A 175 -41.12 -6.39 -17.98
CA SER A 175 -41.59 -5.24 -18.76
C SER A 175 -41.83 -5.77 -20.17
N LYS A 176 -43.10 -6.03 -20.49
CA LYS A 176 -43.62 -6.32 -21.84
C LYS A 176 -43.41 -5.06 -22.68
N ALA A 177 -42.17 -4.69 -22.91
CA ALA A 177 -41.81 -3.78 -23.98
C ALA A 177 -42.33 -4.43 -25.26
N LYS A 178 -43.09 -3.69 -26.07
CA LYS A 178 -43.58 -4.10 -27.40
C LYS A 178 -42.42 -4.24 -28.42
N GLY A 179 -41.25 -4.69 -27.97
CA GLY A 179 -40.07 -4.98 -28.76
C GLY A 179 -39.93 -6.47 -29.00
N LYS A 180 -39.23 -6.84 -30.07
CA LYS A 180 -38.92 -8.23 -30.43
C LYS A 180 -38.28 -8.93 -29.22
N SER A 181 -38.94 -9.91 -28.64
CA SER A 181 -38.41 -10.60 -27.45
C SER A 181 -37.04 -11.22 -27.76
N CYS A 182 -36.04 -10.92 -26.92
CA CYS A 182 -34.76 -11.62 -26.99
C CYS A 182 -34.96 -13.08 -26.57
N PRO A 183 -34.50 -14.08 -27.34
CA PRO A 183 -34.70 -15.49 -27.02
C PRO A 183 -33.77 -15.97 -25.91
N LYS A 184 -32.81 -15.14 -25.47
CA LYS A 184 -31.82 -15.52 -24.47
C LYS A 184 -32.47 -15.59 -23.09
N THR A 185 -32.57 -16.79 -22.57
CA THR A 185 -33.02 -17.06 -21.20
C THR A 185 -31.82 -17.31 -20.29
N TRP A 186 -31.99 -17.06 -18.98
CA TRP A 186 -30.95 -17.22 -17.98
C TRP A 186 -31.42 -18.19 -16.91
N ALA A 187 -30.60 -19.20 -16.60
CA ALA A 187 -30.84 -20.13 -15.51
C ALA A 187 -30.82 -19.39 -14.16
N TRP A 188 -31.61 -19.88 -13.21
CA TRP A 188 -31.70 -19.35 -11.86
C TRP A 188 -30.65 -20.05 -10.95
N PRO A 189 -29.95 -19.35 -10.02
CA PRO A 189 -30.01 -17.91 -9.76
C PRO A 189 -29.35 -17.10 -10.87
N ARG A 190 -30.03 -16.02 -11.27
CA ARG A 190 -29.58 -15.23 -12.42
C ARG A 190 -28.43 -14.31 -12.02
N ASN A 191 -27.27 -14.50 -12.65
CA ASN A 191 -26.16 -13.56 -12.49
C ASN A 191 -26.52 -12.22 -13.14
N ARG A 192 -26.83 -11.21 -12.30
CA ARG A 192 -27.24 -9.87 -12.73
C ARG A 192 -26.24 -9.25 -13.70
N HIS A 193 -24.94 -9.39 -13.45
CA HIS A 193 -23.90 -8.83 -14.31
C HIS A 193 -24.00 -9.41 -15.72
N ARG A 194 -24.10 -10.73 -15.87
CA ARG A 194 -24.24 -11.39 -17.19
C ARG A 194 -25.49 -10.94 -17.94
N ILE A 195 -26.60 -10.73 -17.22
CA ILE A 195 -27.82 -10.19 -17.82
C ILE A 195 -27.58 -8.77 -18.32
N LEU A 196 -27.00 -7.90 -17.50
CA LEU A 196 -26.73 -6.51 -17.88
C LEU A 196 -25.74 -6.42 -19.05
N THR A 197 -24.68 -7.23 -19.05
CA THR A 197 -23.72 -7.32 -20.18
C THR A 197 -24.41 -7.70 -21.47
N HIS A 198 -25.34 -8.65 -21.41
CA HIS A 198 -26.13 -9.00 -22.58
C HIS A 198 -27.12 -7.90 -22.97
N ALA A 199 -27.84 -7.33 -21.99
CA ALA A 199 -28.83 -6.29 -22.21
C ALA A 199 -28.20 -5.10 -22.93
N ALA A 200 -27.05 -4.61 -22.46
CA ALA A 200 -26.26 -3.54 -23.09
C ALA A 200 -25.97 -3.80 -24.58
N LYS A 201 -25.64 -5.05 -24.94
CA LYS A 201 -25.24 -5.44 -26.31
C LYS A 201 -26.41 -5.97 -27.17
N CYS A 202 -27.61 -6.13 -26.61
CA CYS A 202 -28.71 -6.84 -27.28
C CYS A 202 -29.44 -5.94 -28.28
N ALA A 203 -29.21 -6.11 -29.59
CA ALA A 203 -29.89 -5.34 -30.65
C ALA A 203 -31.43 -5.49 -30.69
N ARG A 204 -31.99 -6.46 -29.96
CA ARG A 204 -33.44 -6.64 -29.82
C ARG A 204 -34.03 -5.83 -28.67
N LEU A 205 -33.18 -5.29 -27.78
CA LEU A 205 -33.57 -4.43 -26.68
C LEU A 205 -33.61 -2.97 -27.16
N ASP A 206 -34.57 -2.21 -26.63
CA ASP A 206 -34.69 -0.79 -26.96
C ASP A 206 -33.41 -0.01 -26.58
N ALA A 207 -33.12 1.04 -27.34
CA ALA A 207 -31.90 1.82 -27.16
C ALA A 207 -31.80 2.44 -25.75
N GLU A 208 -32.92 2.88 -25.18
CA GLU A 208 -32.96 3.46 -23.83
C GLU A 208 -32.55 2.43 -22.77
N LEU A 209 -33.16 1.24 -22.81
CA LEU A 209 -32.84 0.14 -21.90
C LEU A 209 -31.40 -0.38 -22.05
N ARG A 210 -30.84 -0.33 -23.28
CA ARG A 210 -29.41 -0.61 -23.49
C ARG A 210 -28.53 0.41 -22.79
N GLY A 211 -28.84 1.69 -22.95
CA GLY A 211 -28.12 2.78 -22.28
C GLY A 211 -28.20 2.70 -20.75
N GLU A 212 -29.37 2.34 -20.21
CA GLU A 212 -29.50 2.09 -18.77
C GLU A 212 -28.63 0.91 -18.31
N ALA A 213 -28.65 -0.20 -19.05
CA ALA A 213 -27.82 -1.36 -18.73
C ALA A 213 -26.32 -1.04 -18.77
N GLU A 214 -25.87 -0.29 -19.76
CA GLU A 214 -24.50 0.24 -19.83
C GLU A 214 -24.18 1.15 -18.63
N GLY A 215 -25.08 2.05 -18.27
CA GLY A 215 -24.94 2.90 -17.09
C GLY A 215 -24.81 2.11 -15.80
N PHE A 216 -25.55 1.01 -15.64
CA PHE A 216 -25.41 0.12 -14.48
C PHE A 216 -24.07 -0.62 -14.46
N LEU A 217 -23.60 -1.11 -15.62
CA LEU A 217 -22.29 -1.76 -15.73
C LEU A 217 -21.15 -0.78 -15.42
N ALA A 218 -21.23 0.45 -15.93
CA ALA A 218 -20.23 1.49 -15.69
C ALA A 218 -20.10 1.82 -14.20
N LYS A 219 -21.23 1.98 -13.49
CA LYS A 219 -21.28 2.19 -12.03
C LYS A 219 -20.64 1.06 -11.22
N GLY A 220 -20.66 -0.17 -11.75
CA GLY A 220 -20.10 -1.35 -11.10
C GLY A 220 -18.59 -1.56 -11.32
N SER A 221 -17.97 -0.80 -12.24
CA SER A 221 -16.56 -0.96 -12.61
C SER A 221 -15.62 -0.72 -11.42
N THR A 222 -14.48 -1.43 -11.39
CA THR A 222 -13.52 -1.27 -10.29
C THR A 222 -12.93 0.13 -10.25
N SER A 223 -12.75 0.79 -11.40
CA SER A 223 -12.29 2.19 -11.47
C SER A 223 -13.27 3.16 -10.81
N VAL A 224 -14.58 3.01 -11.05
CA VAL A 224 -15.59 3.86 -10.40
C VAL A 224 -15.63 3.62 -8.89
N LYS A 225 -15.56 2.35 -8.46
CA LYS A 225 -15.49 2.02 -7.02
C LYS A 225 -14.24 2.60 -6.35
N ASN A 226 -13.10 2.57 -7.04
CA ASN A 226 -11.86 3.15 -6.54
C ASN A 226 -11.97 4.67 -6.39
N ASN A 227 -12.54 5.37 -7.39
CA ASN A 227 -12.77 6.82 -7.30
C ASN A 227 -13.74 7.18 -6.17
N GLN A 228 -14.83 6.42 -6.02
CA GLN A 228 -15.79 6.63 -4.92
C GLN A 228 -15.14 6.46 -3.55
N LEU A 229 -14.26 5.46 -3.39
CA LEU A 229 -13.47 5.27 -2.17
C LEU A 229 -12.56 6.47 -1.89
N MET A 230 -11.82 6.94 -2.89
CA MET A 230 -10.95 8.11 -2.74
C MET A 230 -11.72 9.38 -2.36
N GLU A 231 -12.87 9.62 -2.97
CA GLU A 231 -13.74 10.75 -2.63
C GLU A 231 -14.35 10.63 -1.23
N GLU A 232 -14.69 9.41 -0.79
CA GLU A 232 -15.21 9.17 0.56
C GLU A 232 -14.13 9.41 1.61
N GLU A 233 -12.89 9.00 1.35
CA GLU A 233 -11.73 9.27 2.21
C GLU A 233 -11.44 10.76 2.32
N GLU A 234 -11.47 11.48 1.21
CA GLU A 234 -11.29 12.93 1.21
C GLU A 234 -12.42 13.62 2.01
N ARG A 235 -13.66 13.16 1.85
CA ARG A 235 -14.80 13.64 2.65
C ARG A 235 -14.65 13.32 4.13
N ALA A 236 -14.17 12.13 4.49
CA ALA A 236 -13.92 11.73 5.86
C ALA A 236 -12.80 12.58 6.49
N ALA A 237 -11.72 12.84 5.76
CA ALA A 237 -10.63 13.72 6.19
C ALA A 237 -11.13 15.15 6.43
N LYS A 238 -11.95 15.71 5.52
CA LYS A 238 -12.58 17.03 5.71
C LYS A 238 -13.48 17.09 6.95
N ARG A 239 -14.27 16.04 7.22
CA ARG A 239 -15.12 15.96 8.42
C ARG A 239 -14.30 15.88 9.71
N ALA A 240 -13.19 15.14 9.72
CA ALA A 240 -12.29 15.06 10.86
C ALA A 240 -11.71 16.42 11.22
N LYS A 241 -11.32 17.23 10.21
CA LYS A 241 -10.82 18.60 10.41
C LYS A 241 -11.85 19.53 11.04
N THR A 242 -13.11 19.45 10.63
CA THR A 242 -14.17 20.30 11.19
C THR A 242 -14.52 19.98 12.64
N ALA A 243 -14.24 18.75 13.11
CA ALA A 243 -14.53 18.32 14.48
C ALA A 243 -13.50 18.82 15.50
N ASP A 244 -12.27 19.11 15.09
CA ASP A 244 -11.15 19.45 16.00
C ASP A 244 -11.19 20.90 16.51
N ASN A 245 -12.01 21.77 15.90
CA ASN A 245 -12.17 23.16 16.33
C ASN A 245 -13.12 23.36 17.53
N GLY A 246 -13.75 22.29 18.05
CA GLY A 246 -14.70 22.36 19.14
C GLY A 246 -14.31 21.46 20.31
N THR A 247 -13.83 22.08 21.39
CA THR A 247 -13.78 21.50 22.75
C THR A 247 -12.54 20.68 23.10
N SER A 248 -11.64 21.35 23.85
CA SER A 248 -10.53 20.75 24.61
C SER A 248 -11.05 19.72 25.64
N ALA A 249 -11.13 18.45 25.24
CA ALA A 249 -11.31 17.33 26.16
C ALA A 249 -10.01 16.53 26.25
N VAL A 250 -9.20 16.90 27.25
CA VAL A 250 -7.99 16.17 27.65
C VAL A 250 -8.43 14.86 28.29
N GLY A 251 -8.60 13.82 27.47
CA GLY A 251 -8.90 12.49 27.97
C GLY A 251 -9.21 11.52 26.84
N THR A 252 -8.40 10.47 26.75
CA THR A 252 -8.67 9.19 26.02
C THR A 252 -7.89 8.95 24.71
N ALA A 253 -6.57 9.17 24.70
CA ALA A 253 -5.69 8.73 23.60
C ALA A 253 -5.75 7.21 23.32
N LYS A 254 -6.02 6.36 24.33
CA LYS A 254 -6.14 4.90 24.16
C LYS A 254 -7.37 4.47 23.32
N SER A 255 -8.46 5.23 23.35
CA SER A 255 -9.67 4.91 22.59
C SER A 255 -9.48 5.18 21.10
N ILE A 256 -8.78 6.27 20.77
CA ILE A 256 -8.52 6.68 19.39
C ILE A 256 -7.66 5.65 18.65
N VAL A 257 -6.61 5.12 19.29
CA VAL A 257 -5.74 4.09 18.67
C VAL A 257 -6.50 2.78 18.43
N ALA A 258 -7.36 2.36 19.36
CA ALA A 258 -8.17 1.15 19.18
C ALA A 258 -9.20 1.30 18.04
N ALA A 259 -9.88 2.44 17.97
CA ALA A 259 -10.82 2.75 16.89
C ALA A 259 -10.13 2.85 15.52
N PHE A 260 -8.94 3.46 15.47
CA PHE A 260 -8.14 3.55 14.25
C PHE A 260 -7.66 2.17 13.78
N THR A 261 -7.12 1.37 14.69
CA THR A 261 -6.64 0.01 14.37
C THR A 261 -7.79 -0.88 13.89
N ALA A 262 -8.98 -0.77 14.51
CA ALA A 262 -10.17 -1.50 14.09
C ALA A 262 -10.66 -1.06 12.70
N THR A 263 -10.54 0.21 12.36
CA THR A 263 -10.96 0.74 11.05
C THR A 263 -9.98 0.37 9.94
N VAL A 264 -8.67 0.46 10.20
CA VAL A 264 -7.61 0.17 9.21
C VAL A 264 -7.38 -1.33 9.04
N CYS A 265 -7.43 -2.12 10.10
CA CYS A 265 -7.26 -3.58 10.04
C CYS A 265 -8.59 -4.34 9.91
N GLY A 266 -9.72 -3.64 9.93
CA GLY A 266 -11.05 -4.22 9.85
C GLY A 266 -11.45 -4.70 8.46
N GLU A 267 -12.70 -5.14 8.33
CA GLU A 267 -13.29 -5.55 7.05
C GLU A 267 -13.34 -4.41 6.03
N ILE A 268 -13.57 -3.18 6.49
CA ILE A 268 -13.56 -1.97 5.65
C ILE A 268 -12.16 -1.76 5.03
N GLY A 269 -11.10 -1.80 5.85
CA GLY A 269 -9.72 -1.69 5.38
C GLY A 269 -9.34 -2.78 4.37
N ARG A 270 -9.74 -4.03 4.65
CA ARG A 270 -9.50 -5.17 3.73
C ARG A 270 -10.21 -5.00 2.38
N ASN A 271 -11.49 -4.60 2.40
CA ASN A 271 -12.25 -4.36 1.18
C ASN A 271 -11.67 -3.20 0.36
N ARG A 272 -11.23 -2.14 1.03
CA ARG A 272 -10.52 -1.01 0.41
C ARG A 272 -9.23 -1.45 -0.28
N THR A 273 -8.35 -2.14 0.45
CA THR A 273 -7.10 -2.67 -0.12
C THR A 273 -7.38 -3.58 -1.31
N LYS A 274 -8.42 -4.42 -1.23
CA LYS A 274 -8.81 -5.28 -2.34
C LYS A 274 -9.22 -4.48 -3.59
N ILE A 275 -10.06 -3.45 -3.45
CA ILE A 275 -10.50 -2.64 -4.60
C ILE A 275 -9.32 -1.92 -5.26
N ILE A 276 -8.42 -1.36 -4.46
CA ILE A 276 -7.20 -0.70 -4.96
C ILE A 276 -6.31 -1.69 -5.71
N LEU A 277 -6.04 -2.86 -5.13
CA LEU A 277 -5.22 -3.90 -5.75
C LEU A 277 -5.86 -4.42 -7.05
N ASP A 278 -7.16 -4.70 -7.04
CA ASP A 278 -7.89 -5.15 -8.22
C ASP A 278 -7.81 -4.09 -9.35
N HIS A 279 -7.90 -2.80 -9.01
CA HIS A 279 -7.75 -1.70 -9.97
C HIS A 279 -6.33 -1.63 -10.56
N LEU A 280 -5.29 -1.75 -9.72
CA LEU A 280 -3.90 -1.74 -10.16
C LEU A 280 -3.58 -2.94 -11.07
N ILE A 281 -4.09 -4.13 -10.74
CA ILE A 281 -3.94 -5.33 -11.57
C ILE A 281 -4.64 -5.13 -12.91
N LEU A 282 -5.87 -4.60 -12.93
CA LEU A 282 -6.58 -4.28 -14.16
C LEU A 282 -5.75 -3.32 -15.03
N ARG A 283 -5.23 -2.24 -14.45
CA ARG A 283 -4.41 -1.25 -15.16
C ARG A 283 -3.13 -1.88 -15.72
N LEU A 284 -2.45 -2.73 -14.94
CA LEU A 284 -1.28 -3.48 -15.39
C LEU A 284 -1.61 -4.36 -16.60
N PHE A 285 -2.70 -5.12 -16.54
CA PHE A 285 -3.09 -6.02 -17.61
C PHE A 285 -3.45 -5.27 -18.90
N CYS A 286 -4.22 -4.20 -18.78
CA CYS A 286 -4.58 -3.37 -19.93
C CYS A 286 -3.36 -2.65 -20.53
N ALA A 287 -2.50 -2.05 -19.69
CA ALA A 287 -1.35 -1.28 -20.17
C ALA A 287 -0.25 -2.16 -20.78
N ALA A 288 -0.03 -3.36 -20.23
CA ALA A 288 0.97 -4.30 -20.72
C ALA A 288 0.43 -5.31 -21.75
N GLY A 289 -0.87 -5.24 -22.12
CA GLY A 289 -1.49 -6.15 -23.08
C GLY A 289 -1.48 -7.62 -22.61
N LEU A 290 -1.57 -7.85 -21.29
CA LEU A 290 -1.48 -9.18 -20.72
C LEU A 290 -2.82 -9.94 -20.88
N PRO A 291 -2.80 -11.23 -21.28
CA PRO A 291 -4.02 -12.00 -21.39
C PRO A 291 -4.60 -12.31 -19.99
N PRO A 292 -5.93 -12.13 -19.76
CA PRO A 292 -6.55 -12.33 -18.44
C PRO A 292 -6.27 -13.68 -17.78
N ARG A 293 -6.02 -14.73 -18.58
CA ARG A 293 -5.69 -16.08 -18.12
C ARG A 293 -4.44 -16.15 -17.23
N LEU A 294 -3.56 -15.14 -17.26
CA LEU A 294 -2.39 -15.10 -16.38
C LEU A 294 -2.77 -14.96 -14.90
N VAL A 295 -3.88 -14.28 -14.58
CA VAL A 295 -4.30 -14.11 -13.17
C VAL A 295 -4.66 -15.44 -12.52
N ASP A 296 -5.10 -16.41 -13.32
CA ASP A 296 -5.48 -17.72 -12.80
C ASP A 296 -4.31 -18.69 -12.60
N ARG A 297 -3.10 -18.33 -13.04
CA ARG A 297 -1.90 -19.16 -12.88
C ARG A 297 -1.52 -19.32 -11.41
N ASP A 298 -1.04 -20.50 -11.05
CA ASP A 298 -0.64 -20.83 -9.68
C ASP A 298 0.53 -19.96 -9.22
N GLU A 299 1.47 -19.61 -10.11
CA GLU A 299 2.60 -18.75 -9.80
C GLU A 299 2.14 -17.34 -9.42
N TRP A 300 1.16 -16.81 -10.16
CA TRP A 300 0.57 -15.49 -9.89
C TRP A 300 -0.13 -15.49 -8.52
N LYS A 301 -0.97 -16.50 -8.26
CA LYS A 301 -1.68 -16.65 -6.97
C LYS A 301 -0.71 -16.84 -5.81
N THR A 302 0.36 -17.61 -6.02
CA THR A 302 1.40 -17.83 -5.00
C THR A 302 2.15 -16.54 -4.68
N ALA A 303 2.53 -15.76 -5.70
CA ALA A 303 3.21 -14.48 -5.52
C ALA A 303 2.35 -13.48 -4.71
N TRP A 304 1.06 -13.35 -5.07
CA TRP A 304 0.15 -12.47 -4.34
C TRP A 304 -0.15 -12.95 -2.93
N LYS A 305 -0.28 -14.26 -2.71
CA LYS A 305 -0.46 -14.82 -1.36
C LYS A 305 0.78 -14.62 -0.49
N ALA A 306 1.98 -14.66 -1.07
CA ALA A 306 3.22 -14.35 -0.36
C ALA A 306 3.32 -12.85 0.00
N ALA A 307 2.92 -11.97 -0.92
CA ALA A 307 2.93 -10.52 -0.69
C ALA A 307 1.83 -10.06 0.29
N ASN A 308 0.63 -10.62 0.16
CA ASN A 308 -0.52 -10.32 1.01
C ASN A 308 -1.38 -11.59 1.20
N GLY A 309 -1.14 -12.32 2.29
CA GLY A 309 -1.80 -13.60 2.57
C GLY A 309 -3.32 -13.55 2.69
N ASN A 310 -3.89 -12.35 2.87
CA ASN A 310 -5.34 -12.14 2.98
C ASN A 310 -5.98 -11.68 1.65
N TYR A 311 -5.19 -11.43 0.62
CA TYR A 311 -5.69 -10.98 -0.67
C TYR A 311 -6.05 -12.17 -1.56
N ASP A 312 -7.33 -12.25 -1.96
CA ASP A 312 -7.79 -13.21 -2.96
C ASP A 312 -7.85 -12.53 -4.33
N THR A 313 -7.02 -13.03 -5.25
CA THR A 313 -6.90 -12.51 -6.62
C THR A 313 -8.18 -12.76 -7.39
N MET A 314 -8.60 -11.78 -8.19
CA MET A 314 -9.70 -11.95 -9.14
C MET A 314 -9.44 -13.10 -10.13
N SER A 315 -10.48 -13.80 -10.59
CA SER A 315 -10.32 -14.82 -11.64
C SER A 315 -10.21 -14.19 -13.02
N ALA A 316 -9.67 -14.92 -14.00
CA ALA A 316 -9.58 -14.46 -15.38
C ALA A 316 -10.97 -14.16 -15.96
N THR A 317 -11.99 -14.93 -15.58
CA THR A 317 -13.39 -14.69 -15.98
C THR A 317 -13.91 -13.38 -15.41
N ILE A 318 -13.65 -13.08 -14.12
CA ILE A 318 -14.06 -11.80 -13.53
C ILE A 318 -13.33 -10.64 -14.20
N LEU A 319 -12.03 -10.79 -14.47
CA LEU A 319 -11.25 -9.75 -15.13
C LEU A 319 -11.77 -9.49 -16.56
N ALA A 320 -11.96 -10.55 -17.36
CA ALA A 320 -12.40 -10.44 -18.74
C ALA A 320 -13.87 -10.02 -18.87
N ASP A 321 -14.78 -10.61 -18.11
CA ASP A 321 -16.22 -10.38 -18.28
C ASP A 321 -16.71 -9.10 -17.59
N ASN A 322 -16.01 -8.65 -16.54
CA ASN A 322 -16.50 -7.54 -15.71
C ASN A 322 -15.67 -6.25 -15.83
N GLN A 323 -14.40 -6.34 -16.20
CA GLN A 323 -13.47 -5.20 -16.08
C GLN A 323 -12.86 -4.75 -17.39
N ILE A 324 -12.75 -5.62 -18.39
CA ILE A 324 -12.21 -5.30 -19.72
C ILE A 324 -13.41 -5.17 -20.69
N PRO A 325 -13.67 -3.98 -21.26
CA PRO A 325 -14.82 -3.71 -22.14
C PRO A 325 -14.97 -4.61 -23.38
#